data_AF-A0A925K790-F1
#
_entry.id   AF-A0A925K790-F1
#
_cell.length_a   1.000
_cell.length_b   1.000
_cell.length_c   1.000
_cell.angle_alpha   90.00
_cell.angle_beta   90.00
_cell.angle_gamma   90.00
#
_symmetry.space_group_name_H-M   'P 1'
#
loop_
_entity.id
_entity.type
_entity.pdbx_description
1 polymer ?
#
loop_
_entity_poly.entity_id
_entity_poly.type
_entity_poly.pdbx_seq_one_letter_code
_entity_poly.pdbx_strand_id
1 'polypeptide(L)'
;MKKSYFLLLAGCLISMAACKKTNDTECDRIGAKIIKYECDRVIFQLLTDENIGDADWEDYQTGQHYSNVVSWYNTCAVTELTQGQLSTLYVNIGTENSDPGNANCYQCLALPINPPTTKVEFTDLSLLPCDSIMSD
;
A
#
# COMPACT_ATOMS: atom_id res chain seq x y z
N MET A 1 4.16 0.44 67.96
CA MET A 1 4.27 1.92 67.88
C MET A 1 5.01 2.30 66.61
N LYS A 2 4.46 3.26 65.84
CA LYS A 2 5.10 4.13 64.80
C LYS A 2 5.65 3.39 63.54
N LYS A 3 4.92 3.36 62.41
CA LYS A 3 4.83 4.38 61.32
C LYS A 3 6.18 4.77 60.70
N SER A 4 6.37 4.41 59.43
CA SER A 4 7.07 5.10 58.32
C SER A 4 6.97 4.17 57.09
N TYR A 5 5.96 4.22 56.21
CA TYR A 5 5.67 5.20 55.14
C TYR A 5 6.85 5.59 54.25
N PHE A 6 6.61 5.31 52.96
CA PHE A 6 6.85 6.18 51.80
C PHE A 6 8.16 6.02 50.98
N LEU A 7 7.92 5.93 49.67
CA LEU A 7 8.76 6.32 48.53
C LEU A 7 9.94 5.43 48.11
N LEU A 8 9.69 4.63 47.06
CA LEU A 8 10.54 4.61 45.86
C LEU A 8 9.74 4.05 44.67
N LEU A 9 8.74 4.84 44.25
CA LEU A 9 8.07 4.69 42.96
C LEU A 9 8.96 5.43 41.93
N ALA A 10 10.03 4.77 41.48
CA ALA A 10 10.95 5.35 40.52
C ALA A 10 10.53 4.99 39.09
N GLY A 11 10.01 5.98 38.38
CA GLY A 11 10.35 6.17 36.97
C GLY A 11 9.58 5.33 35.96
N CYS A 12 8.25 5.41 35.96
CA CYS A 12 7.47 5.19 34.74
C CYS A 12 7.70 6.39 33.81
N LEU A 13 8.89 6.47 33.19
CA LEU A 13 9.16 7.34 32.06
C LEU A 13 8.57 6.66 30.84
N ILE A 14 7.24 6.75 30.73
CA ILE A 14 6.53 6.54 29.47
C ILE A 14 7.01 7.68 28.58
N SER A 15 8.06 7.43 27.82
CA SER A 15 8.38 8.23 26.64
C SER A 15 7.23 8.02 25.67
N MET A 16 6.17 8.79 25.85
CA MET A 16 5.21 9.09 24.81
C MET A 16 6.00 9.87 23.76
N ALA A 17 6.74 9.14 22.91
CA ALA A 17 6.95 9.58 21.56
C ALA A 17 5.56 9.61 20.93
N ALA A 18 4.83 10.70 21.19
CA ALA A 18 3.70 11.07 20.38
C ALA A 18 4.28 11.14 18.96
N CYS A 19 3.95 10.14 18.13
CA CYS A 19 4.05 10.27 16.69
C CYS A 19 3.18 11.48 16.35
N LYS A 20 3.81 12.65 16.33
CA LYS A 20 3.19 13.88 15.88
C LYS A 20 2.94 13.63 14.41
N LYS A 21 1.68 13.39 14.04
CA LYS A 21 1.23 13.47 12.65
C LYS A 21 1.57 14.89 12.21
N THR A 22 2.71 15.04 11.54
CA THR A 22 3.12 16.31 10.97
C THR A 22 2.14 16.63 9.87
N ASN A 23 1.45 17.77 9.99
CA ASN A 23 0.48 18.25 9.00
C ASN A 23 1.06 18.19 7.58
N ASP A 24 0.44 17.36 6.76
CA ASP A 24 -0.13 17.70 5.46
C ASP A 24 0.56 18.85 4.71
N THR A 25 1.61 18.49 3.98
CA THR A 25 1.56 18.81 2.55
C THR A 25 0.42 17.93 2.02
N GLU A 26 -0.63 18.48 1.42
CA GLU A 26 -1.77 17.72 0.86
C GLU A 26 -1.24 16.72 -0.18
N CYS A 27 -0.85 15.55 0.29
CA CYS A 27 -0.37 14.43 -0.50
C CYS A 27 -1.44 13.37 -0.37
N ASP A 28 -2.56 13.60 -1.06
CA ASP A 28 -3.76 12.78 -1.00
C ASP A 28 -3.54 11.37 -1.60
N ARG A 29 -2.36 11.12 -2.17
CA ARG A 29 -1.98 9.83 -2.74
C ARG A 29 -1.76 8.78 -1.65
N ILE A 30 -2.39 7.63 -1.84
CA ILE A 30 -2.18 6.44 -1.01
C ILE A 30 -0.91 5.72 -1.49
N GLY A 31 -0.06 5.31 -0.55
CA GLY A 31 1.04 4.41 -0.88
C GLY A 31 0.51 3.02 -1.25
N ALA A 32 0.82 2.53 -2.44
CA ALA A 32 0.49 1.20 -2.93
C ALA A 32 1.77 0.41 -3.17
N LYS A 33 2.10 -0.49 -2.25
CA LYS A 33 3.28 -1.35 -2.34
C LYS A 33 2.99 -2.52 -3.26
N ILE A 34 3.79 -2.68 -4.31
CA ILE A 34 3.73 -3.85 -5.19
C ILE A 34 4.26 -5.05 -4.42
N ILE A 35 3.41 -6.07 -4.28
CA ILE A 35 3.78 -7.32 -3.61
C ILE A 35 3.94 -8.47 -4.59
N LYS A 36 3.28 -8.43 -5.75
CA LYS A 36 3.38 -9.47 -6.77
C LYS A 36 2.98 -8.96 -8.16
N TYR A 37 3.72 -9.39 -9.16
CA TYR A 37 3.32 -9.29 -10.56
C TYR A 37 2.68 -10.60 -10.99
N GLU A 38 1.51 -10.51 -11.60
CA GLU A 38 0.88 -11.61 -12.29
C GLU A 38 0.72 -11.24 -13.77
N CYS A 39 0.29 -12.21 -14.58
CA CYS A 39 0.32 -12.03 -16.03
C CYS A 39 -0.70 -11.02 -16.55
N ASP A 40 -1.81 -10.86 -15.84
CA ASP A 40 -2.92 -9.97 -16.18
C ASP A 40 -3.06 -8.77 -15.25
N ARG A 41 -2.38 -8.77 -14.12
CA ARG A 41 -2.55 -7.75 -13.08
C ARG A 41 -1.30 -7.58 -12.25
N VAL A 42 -1.26 -6.48 -11.54
CA VAL A 42 -0.31 -6.26 -10.45
C VAL A 42 -1.10 -6.29 -9.14
N ILE A 43 -0.53 -6.95 -8.13
CA ILE A 43 -1.10 -7.06 -6.79
C ILE A 43 -0.37 -6.08 -5.87
N PHE A 44 -1.16 -5.31 -5.13
CA PHE A 44 -0.69 -4.26 -4.25
C PHE A 44 -1.20 -4.46 -2.82
N GLN A 45 -0.37 -4.09 -1.86
CA GLN A 45 -0.77 -3.79 -0.49
C GLN A 45 -0.92 -2.27 -0.35
N LEU A 46 -2.12 -1.81 0.03
CA LEU A 46 -2.33 -0.39 0.31
C LEU A 46 -1.82 -0.03 1.70
N LEU A 47 -1.02 1.04 1.77
CA LEU A 47 -0.38 1.58 2.97
C LEU A 47 -1.22 2.74 3.52
N THR A 48 -2.45 2.41 3.89
CA THR A 48 -3.42 3.33 4.52
C THR A 48 -4.17 2.61 5.64
N ASP A 49 -4.69 3.38 6.60
CA ASP A 49 -5.54 2.88 7.69
C ASP A 49 -6.96 2.54 7.22
N GLU A 50 -7.35 2.97 6.01
CA GLU A 50 -8.64 2.65 5.40
C GLU A 50 -8.69 1.20 4.92
N ASN A 51 -9.74 0.46 5.28
CA ASN A 51 -9.99 -0.89 4.78
C ASN A 51 -10.67 -0.84 3.41
N ILE A 52 -9.86 -0.93 2.36
CA ILE A 52 -10.31 -0.89 0.97
C ILE A 52 -10.20 -2.27 0.33
N GLY A 53 -9.05 -2.93 0.51
CA GLY A 53 -8.74 -4.23 -0.05
C GLY A 53 -9.11 -5.42 0.83
N ASP A 54 -8.72 -6.61 0.36
CA ASP A 54 -8.87 -7.87 1.08
C ASP A 54 -8.10 -7.81 2.42
N ALA A 55 -8.75 -8.17 3.53
CA ALA A 55 -8.21 -7.96 4.87
C ALA A 55 -7.14 -8.99 5.29
N ASP A 56 -7.16 -10.19 4.69
CA ASP A 56 -6.25 -11.30 5.00
C ASP A 56 -6.02 -12.13 3.73
N TRP A 57 -5.30 -11.56 2.77
CA TRP A 57 -4.95 -12.25 1.54
C TRP A 57 -3.61 -12.98 1.71
N GLU A 58 -3.61 -14.28 1.41
CA GLU A 58 -2.44 -15.14 1.45
C GLU A 58 -1.84 -15.27 0.04
N ASP A 59 -0.54 -15.06 -0.13
CA ASP A 59 0.13 -15.43 -1.38
C ASP A 59 0.33 -16.94 -1.45
N TYR A 60 -0.40 -17.61 -2.35
CA TYR A 60 -0.37 -19.07 -2.49
C TYR A 60 1.04 -19.65 -2.71
N GLN A 61 1.96 -18.88 -3.31
CA GLN A 61 3.32 -19.37 -3.58
C GLN A 61 4.22 -19.34 -2.33
N THR A 62 4.02 -18.37 -1.45
CA THR A 62 4.92 -18.10 -0.33
C THR A 62 4.29 -18.39 1.04
N GLY A 63 2.95 -18.50 1.11
CA GLY A 63 2.18 -18.59 2.36
C GLY A 63 2.18 -17.30 3.17
N GLN A 64 2.65 -16.18 2.59
CA GLN A 64 2.70 -14.91 3.31
C GLN A 64 1.34 -14.22 3.28
N HIS A 65 0.91 -13.74 4.44
CA HIS A 65 -0.34 -13.01 4.62
C HIS A 65 -0.13 -11.50 4.53
N TYR A 66 -1.09 -10.82 3.91
CA TYR A 66 -1.13 -9.38 3.73
C TYR A 66 -2.54 -8.85 3.98
N SER A 67 -2.62 -7.66 4.56
CA SER A 67 -3.87 -6.93 4.73
C SER A 67 -4.00 -5.81 3.70
N ASN A 68 -5.23 -5.39 3.42
CA ASN A 68 -5.56 -4.29 2.52
C ASN A 68 -5.04 -4.51 1.09
N VAL A 69 -5.23 -5.73 0.58
CA VAL A 69 -4.70 -6.15 -0.72
C VAL A 69 -5.69 -5.88 -1.84
N VAL A 70 -5.21 -5.30 -2.94
CA VAL A 70 -5.99 -5.01 -4.14
C VAL A 70 -5.26 -5.46 -5.38
N SER A 71 -5.98 -5.57 -6.50
CA SER A 71 -5.39 -5.82 -7.81
C SER A 71 -5.79 -4.77 -8.85
N TRP A 72 -4.89 -4.52 -9.80
CA TRP A 72 -5.13 -3.62 -10.94
C TRP A 72 -4.56 -4.20 -12.23
N TYR A 73 -5.31 -4.07 -13.33
CA TYR A 73 -5.05 -4.74 -14.61
C TYR A 73 -4.08 -4.00 -15.54
N ASN A 74 -3.78 -2.73 -15.28
CA ASN A 74 -2.89 -1.95 -16.16
C ASN A 74 -1.41 -2.22 -15.85
N THR A 75 -0.95 -3.43 -16.17
CA THR A 75 0.43 -3.89 -15.95
C THR A 75 1.45 -3.04 -16.71
N CYS A 76 1.09 -2.49 -17.88
CA CYS A 76 1.95 -1.60 -18.66
C CYS A 76 2.28 -0.31 -17.92
N ALA A 77 1.27 0.41 -17.41
CA ALA A 77 1.49 1.65 -16.68
C ALA A 77 2.42 1.44 -15.46
N VAL A 78 2.24 0.32 -14.75
CA VAL A 78 3.10 -0.04 -13.62
C VAL A 78 4.52 -0.36 -14.08
N THR A 79 4.65 -1.18 -15.13
CA THR A 79 5.97 -1.64 -15.62
C THR A 79 6.78 -0.50 -16.23
N GLU A 80 6.14 0.46 -16.90
CA GLU A 80 6.82 1.64 -17.43
C GLU A 80 7.49 2.48 -16.33
N LEU A 81 6.85 2.61 -15.17
CA LEU A 81 7.37 3.37 -14.03
C LEU A 81 8.40 2.59 -13.20
N THR A 82 8.17 1.29 -13.02
CA THR A 82 8.92 0.47 -12.04
C THR A 82 9.94 -0.46 -12.68
N GLN A 83 9.90 -0.61 -14.01
CA GLN A 83 10.68 -1.58 -14.76
C GLN A 83 10.49 -3.02 -14.24
N GLY A 84 9.30 -3.33 -13.72
CA GLY A 84 8.94 -4.64 -13.17
C GLY A 84 9.51 -4.92 -11.77
N GLN A 85 10.08 -3.92 -11.10
CA GLN A 85 10.58 -4.07 -9.74
C GLN A 85 9.44 -3.98 -8.71
N LEU A 86 9.61 -4.67 -7.58
CA LEU A 86 8.73 -4.49 -6.43
C LEU A 86 9.07 -3.16 -5.74
N SER A 87 8.22 -2.15 -5.95
CA SER A 87 8.38 -0.82 -5.37
C SER A 87 7.07 -0.33 -4.75
N THR A 88 7.12 0.83 -4.10
CA THR A 88 5.90 1.53 -3.66
C THR A 88 5.59 2.63 -4.66
N LEU A 89 4.38 2.61 -5.19
CA LEU A 89 3.80 3.69 -5.97
C LEU A 89 2.91 4.53 -5.06
N TYR A 90 2.70 5.78 -5.41
CA TYR A 90 1.73 6.66 -4.76
C TYR A 90 0.64 6.95 -5.77
N VAL A 91 -0.60 6.69 -5.38
CA VAL A 91 -1.74 6.60 -6.31
C VAL A 91 -3.00 7.19 -5.69
N ASN A 92 -3.93 7.61 -6.54
CA ASN A 92 -5.31 7.85 -6.17
C ASN A 92 -6.18 6.69 -6.66
N ILE A 93 -7.21 6.33 -5.90
CA ILE A 93 -8.15 5.26 -6.27
C ILE A 93 -9.31 5.88 -7.07
N GLY A 94 -9.42 5.49 -8.33
CA GLY A 94 -10.48 5.91 -9.24
C GLY A 94 -11.81 5.22 -8.94
N THR A 95 -12.90 5.84 -9.39
CA THR A 95 -14.28 5.34 -9.25
C THR A 95 -14.73 4.45 -10.41
N GLU A 96 -14.00 4.47 -11.52
CA GLU A 96 -14.31 3.64 -12.68
C GLU A 96 -13.61 2.29 -12.53
N ASN A 97 -14.35 1.22 -12.74
CA ASN A 97 -13.84 -0.15 -12.77
C ASN A 97 -13.74 -0.55 -14.23
N SER A 98 -13.12 0.31 -15.04
CA SER A 98 -12.89 -0.02 -16.43
C SER A 98 -11.70 -0.96 -16.45
N ASP A 99 -11.91 -2.22 -16.81
CA ASP A 99 -10.80 -3.09 -17.19
C ASP A 99 -10.42 -2.65 -18.61
N PRO A 100 -9.40 -1.79 -18.82
CA PRO A 100 -9.02 -1.40 -20.16
C PRO A 100 -8.01 -2.42 -20.70
N GLY A 101 -7.77 -3.53 -19.97
CA GLY A 101 -6.67 -4.47 -20.08
C GLY A 101 -6.20 -4.57 -21.51
N ASN A 102 -5.21 -3.72 -21.82
CA ASN A 102 -4.73 -3.59 -23.18
C ASN A 102 -4.17 -4.97 -23.51
N ALA A 103 -4.74 -5.65 -24.51
CA ALA A 103 -4.47 -7.06 -24.77
C ALA A 103 -2.98 -7.36 -24.99
N ASN A 104 -2.19 -6.32 -25.27
CA ASN A 104 -0.75 -6.38 -25.49
C ASN A 104 0.09 -6.31 -24.18
N CYS A 105 -0.54 -6.01 -23.05
CA CYS A 105 0.12 -5.91 -21.74
C CYS A 105 0.09 -7.23 -20.96
N TYR A 106 -0.65 -8.24 -21.45
CA TYR A 106 -0.67 -9.58 -20.89
C TYR A 106 0.65 -10.30 -21.19
N GLN A 107 1.38 -10.69 -20.15
CA GLN A 107 2.69 -11.34 -20.32
C GLN A 107 2.62 -12.88 -20.35
N CYS A 108 1.47 -13.50 -20.05
CA CYS A 108 1.33 -14.96 -20.15
C CYS A 108 -0.13 -15.46 -20.23
N LEU A 109 -0.29 -16.76 -20.51
CA LEU A 109 -1.59 -17.46 -20.65
C LEU A 109 -2.11 -18.11 -19.35
N ALA A 110 -1.36 -18.05 -18.25
CA ALA A 110 -1.75 -18.71 -16.99
C ALA A 110 -2.63 -17.78 -16.15
N LEU A 111 -3.77 -18.30 -15.70
CA LEU A 111 -4.65 -17.61 -14.77
C LEU A 111 -4.04 -17.60 -13.36
N PRO A 112 -4.21 -16.52 -12.59
CA PRO A 112 -3.74 -16.45 -11.21
C PRO A 112 -4.50 -17.45 -10.32
N ILE A 113 -3.78 -18.12 -9.42
CA ILE A 113 -4.29 -19.23 -8.60
C ILE A 113 -5.20 -18.73 -7.48
N ASN A 114 -4.95 -17.52 -6.96
CA ASN A 114 -5.73 -16.90 -5.89
C ASN A 114 -5.67 -15.37 -5.94
N PRO A 115 -6.15 -14.73 -7.02
CA PRO A 115 -6.09 -13.28 -7.10
C PRO A 115 -6.91 -12.63 -5.96
N PRO A 116 -6.51 -11.45 -5.46
CA PRO A 116 -7.33 -10.67 -4.56
C PRO A 116 -8.73 -10.42 -5.15
N THR A 117 -9.74 -10.40 -4.29
CA THR A 117 -11.12 -10.17 -4.71
C THR A 117 -11.37 -8.70 -5.05
N THR A 118 -10.74 -7.79 -4.30
CA THR A 118 -10.84 -6.36 -4.56
C THR A 118 -10.02 -5.95 -5.77
N LYS A 119 -10.69 -5.29 -6.72
CA LYS A 119 -10.12 -4.69 -7.92
C LYS A 119 -10.32 -3.20 -7.85
N VAL A 120 -9.28 -2.45 -8.18
CA VAL A 120 -9.29 -0.98 -8.17
C VAL A 120 -8.73 -0.46 -9.48
N GLU A 121 -9.06 0.78 -9.81
CA GLU A 121 -8.36 1.54 -10.83
C GLU A 121 -7.47 2.58 -10.14
N PHE A 122 -6.18 2.59 -10.48
CA PHE A 122 -5.28 3.63 -10.00
C PHE A 122 -5.19 4.78 -10.99
N THR A 123 -5.23 5.98 -10.45
CA THR A 123 -5.03 7.23 -11.17
C THR A 123 -3.84 7.95 -10.54
N ASP A 124 -3.23 8.88 -11.30
CA ASP A 124 -2.15 9.73 -10.79
C ASP A 124 -0.97 8.96 -10.20
N LEU A 125 -0.43 8.00 -10.98
CA LEU A 125 0.66 7.14 -10.54
C LEU A 125 1.97 7.92 -10.42
N SER A 126 2.61 7.83 -9.26
CA SER A 126 3.91 8.46 -9.00
C SER A 126 4.84 7.58 -8.19
N LEU A 127 6.15 7.77 -8.35
CA LEU A 127 7.18 7.21 -7.47
C LEU A 127 7.38 8.08 -6.21
N LEU A 128 6.80 9.28 -6.17
CA LEU A 128 6.92 10.23 -5.08
C LEU A 128 5.57 10.42 -4.38
N PRO A 129 5.57 10.54 -3.04
CA PRO A 129 4.33 10.75 -2.27
C PRO A 129 3.62 12.04 -2.63
N CYS A 130 4.39 13.04 -3.02
CA CYS A 130 3.93 14.39 -3.32
C CYS A 130 4.63 14.86 -4.59
N ASP A 131 3.96 15.69 -5.37
CA ASP A 131 4.65 16.43 -6.42
C ASP A 131 5.62 17.40 -5.73
N SER A 132 6.92 17.24 -6.00
CA SER A 132 7.89 18.23 -5.55
C SER A 132 7.55 19.54 -6.26
N ILE A 133 7.13 20.56 -5.51
CA ILE A 133 7.04 21.92 -6.02
C ILE A 133 8.47 22.28 -6.46
N MET A 134 8.77 22.15 -7.76
CA MET A 134 9.93 22.78 -8.35
C MET A 134 9.61 24.27 -8.40
N SER A 135 9.89 24.97 -7.32
CA SER A 135 9.99 26.42 -7.33
C SER A 135 11.29 26.78 -8.04
N ASP A 136 11.18 27.03 -9.35
CA ASP A 136 12.18 27.79 -10.11
C ASP A 136 12.11 29.29 -9.75
#